data_AF-A0A2T2V9I1-F1
#
_entry.id   AF-A0A2T2V9I1-F1
#
_cell.length_a   1.000
_cell.length_b   1.000
_cell.length_c   1.000
_cell.angle_alpha   90.00
_cell.angle_beta   90.00
_cell.angle_gamma   90.00
#
_symmetry.space_group_name_H-M   'P 1'
#
loop_
_entity.id
_entity.type
_entity.pdbx_description
1 polymer ?
#
loop_
_entity_poly.entity_id
_entity_poly.type
_entity_poly.pdbx_seq_one_letter_code
_entity_poly.pdbx_strand_id
1 'polypeptide(L)'
;MTDDVKELVSDFLPGGSEEGEEYALGLVVAERHLHALLLERSPEGTEVVRRFTRRRGGSYAAGGGFADEDDYGAGTPGLEGEETSGGDFTIQFGDDAGGGDDNLFLGSEFGDLEGDDDFDGASFGSSGANGGAAADFSLELGDLLEECANAGYPDPALAFCLPASDVTQVEVVLDDVEAAPGEAPPEEVDRKTLREALDGQYDGQLEKERFAFLPMTPTPEGQARFLALVGRPTDPVVSTLRAMKGQNERLPGHGLSEAEPSLYLGLTRAALANAGAEQDDALVVRVGEENTLALFTRGPAVHQVETLRSLTAEDDPETVCSRVLLLQDEYGIDDMEHVLVAGPGQEEAALVESFEMFFPEAHVEPMRRHLPAGATAEDDPAAGLTAVAAALRLTGHADYAPYFEDVDLLPPKLLIRRFELPFSSAVPLLLALLAVAGIFFGVRYQHMESEQAEVQRRLDAYPENFAEKTPKQLQADIDSVKSTSERYIDGLETLDDLLMGSDQWSHALAKISRGTAAVSGIWVENWTPQSQSVRLQGNATSRDRVVELAERTEGRIQSVTFSEIREWPVYSFSMEVPLKKGLPEATKYLREQALASADSAAASAGAPASASGQSAGGQPSNAPDN
;
A
#
# COMPACT_ATOMS: atom_id res chain seq x y z
N MET A 1 25.96 29.14 7.73
CA MET A 1 26.50 27.78 7.95
C MET A 1 25.43 26.70 8.04
N THR A 2 24.14 27.05 8.12
CA THR A 2 23.01 26.10 8.06
C THR A 2 22.29 26.07 6.71
N ASP A 3 22.57 27.02 5.81
CA ASP A 3 21.96 27.05 4.46
C ASP A 3 22.77 26.23 3.43
N ASP A 4 24.10 26.21 3.51
CA ASP A 4 24.94 25.42 2.59
C ASP A 4 24.77 23.89 2.74
N VAL A 5 24.24 23.41 3.87
CA VAL A 5 24.01 21.98 4.10
C VAL A 5 22.70 21.51 3.47
N LYS A 6 21.76 22.40 3.17
CA LYS A 6 20.52 22.04 2.47
C LYS A 6 20.71 21.86 0.97
N GLU A 7 21.56 22.68 0.34
CA GLU A 7 21.92 22.53 -1.08
C GLU A 7 22.82 21.30 -1.33
N LEU A 8 23.71 20.97 -0.40
CA LEU A 8 24.58 19.78 -0.54
C LEU A 8 23.87 18.44 -0.31
N VAL A 9 22.69 18.44 0.32
CA VAL A 9 21.89 17.23 0.56
C VAL A 9 20.84 17.01 -0.53
N SER A 10 20.43 18.06 -1.27
CA SER A 10 19.52 17.92 -2.42
C SER A 10 20.17 17.29 -3.66
N ASP A 11 21.50 17.39 -3.80
CA ASP A 11 22.23 16.83 -4.96
C ASP A 11 22.58 15.33 -4.82
N PHE A 12 22.34 14.71 -3.65
CA PHE A 12 22.76 13.33 -3.36
C PHE A 12 21.62 12.34 -3.06
N LEU A 13 20.37 12.79 -3.17
CA LEU A 13 19.20 11.92 -3.10
C LEU A 13 18.74 11.63 -4.53
N PRO A 14 18.64 10.36 -4.98
CA PRO A 14 17.86 10.07 -6.18
C PRO A 14 16.45 10.61 -5.93
N GLY A 15 15.97 11.45 -6.85
CA GLY A 15 14.66 12.09 -6.75
C GLY A 15 13.61 11.06 -6.36
N GLY A 16 12.80 11.41 -5.37
CA GLY A 16 11.62 10.63 -5.04
C GLY A 16 10.75 10.55 -6.28
N SER A 17 10.54 9.33 -6.79
CA SER A 17 9.69 9.04 -7.93
C SER A 17 8.22 9.28 -7.58
N GLU A 18 7.82 10.55 -7.62
CA GLU A 18 6.49 10.98 -8.07
C GLU A 18 6.55 11.40 -9.56
N GLU A 19 7.49 10.83 -10.31
CA GLU A 19 7.56 10.94 -11.76
C GLU A 19 6.85 9.71 -12.33
N GLY A 20 5.66 9.90 -12.92
CA GLY A 20 5.09 8.90 -13.81
C GLY A 20 6.08 8.57 -14.92
N GLU A 21 6.05 7.34 -15.41
CA GLU A 21 7.09 6.81 -16.30
C GLU A 21 7.26 7.71 -17.54
N GLU A 22 8.52 8.03 -17.87
CA GLU A 22 8.90 8.96 -18.94
C GLU A 22 8.43 8.45 -20.32
N TYR A 23 8.31 7.12 -20.47
CA TYR A 23 7.89 6.45 -21.70
C TYR A 23 6.83 5.38 -21.44
N ALA A 24 5.70 5.48 -22.14
CA ALA A 24 4.63 4.49 -22.10
C ALA A 24 4.30 3.98 -23.50
N LEU A 25 4.26 2.66 -23.66
CA LEU A 25 3.92 1.96 -24.88
C LEU A 25 2.51 1.39 -24.74
N GLY A 26 1.57 1.97 -25.47
CA GLY A 26 0.22 1.44 -25.62
C GLY A 26 0.17 0.41 -26.74
N LEU A 27 -0.44 -0.74 -26.51
CA LEU A 27 -0.58 -1.84 -27.46
C LEU A 27 -2.04 -2.23 -27.62
N VAL A 28 -2.49 -2.39 -28.86
CA VAL A 28 -3.79 -2.95 -29.21
C VAL A 28 -3.55 -4.25 -29.95
N VAL A 29 -4.18 -5.31 -29.45
CA VAL A 29 -4.08 -6.65 -30.01
C VAL A 29 -5.33 -6.94 -30.84
N ALA A 30 -5.30 -6.62 -32.13
CA ALA A 30 -6.33 -7.03 -33.09
C ALA A 30 -6.07 -8.49 -33.54
N GLU A 31 -7.03 -9.17 -34.17
CA GLU A 31 -6.85 -10.57 -34.58
C GLU A 31 -5.72 -10.73 -35.59
N ARG A 32 -5.57 -9.78 -36.51
CA ARG A 32 -4.58 -9.83 -37.61
C ARG A 32 -3.35 -8.95 -37.39
N HIS A 33 -3.48 -7.90 -36.60
CA HIS A 33 -2.44 -6.88 -36.44
C HIS A 33 -2.19 -6.56 -34.96
N LEU A 34 -0.93 -6.27 -34.64
CA LEU A 34 -0.50 -5.69 -33.37
C LEU A 34 -0.12 -4.24 -33.65
N HIS A 35 -0.87 -3.32 -33.06
CA HIS A 35 -0.60 -1.89 -33.14
C HIS A 35 0.03 -1.44 -31.83
N ALA A 36 1.14 -0.72 -31.89
CA ALA A 36 1.78 -0.19 -30.70
C ALA A 36 2.23 1.28 -30.89
N LEU A 37 2.08 2.07 -29.85
CA LEU A 37 2.32 3.50 -29.84
C LEU A 37 3.11 3.90 -28.61
N LEU A 38 4.29 4.48 -28.83
CA LEU A 38 5.17 4.97 -27.78
C LEU A 38 4.88 6.45 -27.52
N LEU A 39 4.42 6.75 -26.31
CA LEU A 39 4.24 8.10 -25.78
C LEU A 39 5.44 8.48 -24.90
N GLU A 40 5.89 9.72 -25.04
CA GLU A 40 6.85 10.35 -24.13
C GLU A 40 6.14 11.44 -23.33
N ARG A 41 6.33 11.40 -22.02
CA ARG A 41 5.79 12.38 -21.09
C ARG A 41 6.80 13.51 -20.91
N SER A 42 6.63 14.59 -21.66
CA SER A 42 7.41 15.83 -21.50
C SER A 42 6.69 16.81 -20.57
N PRO A 43 7.42 17.70 -19.85
CA PRO A 43 6.82 18.81 -19.11
C PRO A 43 6.01 19.80 -19.97
N GLU A 44 6.20 19.79 -21.30
CA GLU A 44 5.45 20.63 -22.26
C GLU A 44 4.19 19.93 -22.83
N GLY A 45 4.00 18.63 -22.56
CA GLY A 45 2.88 17.83 -23.05
C GLY A 45 3.28 16.38 -23.32
N THR A 46 2.30 15.53 -23.59
CA THR A 46 2.55 14.15 -24.04
C THR A 46 2.62 14.12 -25.56
N GLU A 47 3.73 13.64 -26.11
CA GLU A 47 3.94 13.54 -27.56
C GLU A 47 4.09 12.07 -27.98
N VAL A 48 3.57 11.74 -29.17
CA VAL A 48 3.76 10.41 -29.76
C VAL A 48 5.11 10.34 -30.44
N VAL A 49 6.00 9.54 -29.90
CA VAL A 49 7.40 9.45 -30.36
C VAL A 49 7.56 8.46 -31.50
N ARG A 50 6.94 7.28 -31.40
CA ARG A 50 7.01 6.23 -32.42
C ARG A 50 5.74 5.40 -32.48
N ARG A 51 5.52 4.81 -33.67
CA ARG A 51 4.43 3.87 -33.95
C ARG A 51 5.01 2.59 -34.51
N PHE A 52 4.36 1.47 -34.20
CA PHE A 52 4.72 0.16 -34.71
C PHE A 52 3.44 -0.56 -35.11
N THR A 53 3.41 -1.08 -36.33
CA THR A 53 2.35 -2.00 -36.79
C THR A 53 3.01 -3.31 -37.21
N ARG A 54 2.50 -4.43 -36.70
CA ARG A 54 3.00 -5.79 -37.02
C ARG A 54 1.84 -6.69 -37.38
N ARG A 55 2.05 -7.64 -38.29
CA ARG A 55 1.04 -8.64 -38.64
C ARG A 55 1.25 -9.89 -37.79
N ARG A 56 0.19 -10.38 -37.13
CA ARG A 56 0.23 -11.57 -36.29
C ARG A 56 0.26 -12.84 -37.14
N GLY A 57 1.08 -13.82 -36.75
CA GLY A 57 1.04 -15.17 -37.32
C GLY A 57 1.62 -15.33 -38.73
N GLY A 58 2.43 -14.36 -39.20
CA GLY A 58 3.19 -14.50 -40.44
C GLY A 58 4.32 -15.51 -40.27
N SER A 59 4.20 -16.69 -40.89
CA SER A 59 5.31 -17.64 -41.05
C SER A 59 6.55 -16.90 -41.58
N TYR A 60 7.58 -16.75 -40.73
CA TYR A 60 8.94 -16.38 -41.11
C TYR A 60 9.51 -17.45 -42.06
N ALA A 61 9.16 -17.34 -43.33
CA ALA A 61 9.67 -18.19 -44.40
C ALA A 61 9.98 -17.36 -45.64
N ALA A 62 10.78 -16.31 -45.49
CA ALA A 62 11.78 -15.84 -46.45
C ALA A 62 12.47 -14.59 -45.90
N GLY A 63 13.80 -14.58 -45.89
CA GLY A 63 14.57 -13.42 -45.45
C GLY A 63 14.30 -12.17 -46.31
N GLY A 64 14.07 -11.07 -45.61
CA GLY A 64 13.95 -9.69 -46.11
C GLY A 64 13.42 -8.89 -44.93
N GLY A 65 14.24 -8.11 -44.22
CA GLY A 65 14.62 -6.79 -44.70
C GLY A 65 13.44 -5.85 -44.45
N PHE A 66 13.57 -5.01 -43.42
CA PHE A 66 12.63 -3.93 -43.08
C PHE A 66 12.12 -3.26 -44.36
N ALA A 67 10.81 -3.33 -44.61
CA ALA A 67 10.19 -2.49 -45.62
C ALA A 67 9.90 -1.15 -44.95
N ASP A 68 10.82 -0.19 -45.14
CA ASP A 68 10.44 1.21 -45.18
C ASP A 68 9.48 1.36 -46.37
N GLU A 69 8.26 1.82 -46.11
CA GLU A 69 7.19 1.99 -47.11
C GLU A 69 7.36 3.26 -47.97
N ASP A 70 8.60 3.76 -48.10
CA ASP A 70 8.96 4.94 -48.89
C ASP A 70 9.60 4.62 -50.27
N ASP A 71 9.63 3.36 -50.71
CA ASP A 71 10.23 2.98 -52.00
C ASP A 71 9.23 2.32 -52.98
N TYR A 72 8.17 3.05 -53.35
CA TYR A 72 7.46 2.80 -54.61
C TYR A 72 8.27 3.39 -55.78
N GLY A 73 9.40 2.74 -56.07
CA GLY A 73 10.42 3.24 -56.99
C GLY A 73 11.16 2.13 -57.74
N ALA A 74 10.43 1.41 -58.60
CA ALA A 74 10.94 0.55 -59.67
C ALA A 74 11.42 -0.87 -59.31
N GLY A 75 10.85 -1.86 -60.00
CA GLY A 75 11.59 -3.09 -60.31
C GLY A 75 10.83 -4.41 -60.36
N THR A 76 9.67 -4.52 -60.99
CA THR A 76 9.22 -5.82 -61.52
C THR A 76 9.87 -6.08 -62.89
N PRO A 77 10.75 -7.10 -63.05
CA PRO A 77 11.26 -7.46 -64.36
C PRO A 77 10.26 -8.36 -65.08
N GLY A 78 9.59 -7.77 -66.06
CA GLY A 78 9.39 -8.33 -67.41
C GLY A 78 8.68 -9.68 -67.55
N LEU A 79 7.39 -9.62 -67.87
CA LEU A 79 6.78 -10.49 -68.88
C LEU A 79 5.88 -9.60 -69.77
N GLU A 80 6.45 -9.14 -70.88
CA GLU A 80 5.69 -8.58 -72.01
C GLU A 80 4.90 -9.71 -72.68
N GLY A 81 3.63 -9.45 -73.05
CA GLY A 81 2.91 -10.33 -73.96
C GLY A 81 1.40 -10.14 -74.00
N GLU A 82 0.96 -9.38 -75.01
CA GLU A 82 -0.35 -9.45 -75.69
C GLU A 82 -1.59 -8.75 -75.10
N GLU A 83 -1.86 -7.60 -75.73
CA GLU A 83 -3.18 -7.00 -75.91
C GLU A 83 -4.16 -7.98 -76.60
N THR A 84 -5.31 -8.27 -75.98
CA THR A 84 -6.60 -8.51 -76.68
C THR A 84 -7.72 -8.04 -75.73
N SER A 85 -8.36 -6.90 -76.00
CA SER A 85 -9.63 -6.78 -76.73
C SER A 85 -10.80 -7.55 -76.11
N GLY A 86 -11.77 -6.79 -75.61
CA GLY A 86 -13.07 -7.15 -75.04
C GLY A 86 -13.75 -8.46 -75.46
N GLY A 87 -14.40 -9.09 -74.46
CA GLY A 87 -15.33 -10.20 -74.63
C GLY A 87 -15.97 -10.62 -73.31
N ASP A 88 -17.17 -10.11 -73.05
CA ASP A 88 -18.34 -10.87 -72.59
C ASP A 88 -18.14 -11.90 -71.45
N PHE A 89 -18.45 -11.52 -70.21
CA PHE A 89 -18.64 -12.45 -69.09
C PHE A 89 -19.97 -13.18 -69.27
N THR A 90 -19.91 -14.40 -69.81
CA THR A 90 -21.03 -15.34 -69.81
C THR A 90 -21.03 -16.13 -68.51
N ILE A 91 -22.01 -15.86 -67.65
CA ILE A 91 -22.32 -16.68 -66.47
C ILE A 91 -22.87 -18.01 -66.97
N GLN A 92 -22.10 -19.08 -66.75
CA GLN A 92 -22.51 -20.44 -67.06
C GLN A 92 -23.26 -21.03 -65.86
N PHE A 93 -24.59 -20.94 -65.88
CA PHE A 93 -25.45 -21.75 -65.02
C PHE A 93 -25.45 -23.19 -65.54
N GLY A 94 -24.81 -24.09 -64.79
CA GLY A 94 -24.93 -25.53 -64.99
C GLY A 94 -26.27 -26.01 -64.48
N ASP A 95 -27.18 -26.27 -65.42
CA ASP A 95 -28.38 -27.06 -65.25
C ASP A 95 -28.01 -28.52 -65.55
N ASP A 96 -28.09 -29.43 -64.56
CA ASP A 96 -28.79 -30.71 -64.76
C ASP A 96 -29.02 -31.47 -63.44
N ALA A 97 -30.30 -31.49 -63.08
CA ALA A 97 -31.04 -32.65 -62.60
C ALA A 97 -30.73 -33.27 -61.23
N GLY A 98 -31.52 -32.85 -60.23
CA GLY A 98 -32.46 -33.80 -59.62
C GLY A 98 -32.48 -33.89 -58.09
N GLY A 99 -33.57 -33.42 -57.49
CA GLY A 99 -34.06 -33.84 -56.18
C GLY A 99 -33.95 -32.76 -55.11
N GLY A 100 -35.08 -32.12 -54.79
CA GLY A 100 -35.15 -31.07 -53.79
C GLY A 100 -34.96 -31.57 -52.36
N ASP A 101 -34.38 -30.70 -51.54
CA ASP A 101 -34.95 -30.35 -50.25
C ASP A 101 -34.47 -28.94 -49.89
N ASP A 102 -35.41 -28.03 -49.74
CA ASP A 102 -35.20 -26.68 -49.23
C ASP A 102 -34.88 -26.78 -47.74
N ASN A 103 -33.67 -26.38 -47.31
CA ASN A 103 -33.34 -25.87 -45.95
C ASN A 103 -31.81 -25.72 -45.75
N LEU A 104 -31.19 -24.72 -46.37
CA LEU A 104 -29.76 -24.38 -46.14
C LEU A 104 -29.53 -22.93 -45.72
N PHE A 105 -30.46 -22.36 -44.93
CA PHE A 105 -30.28 -20.99 -44.40
C PHE A 105 -30.47 -20.84 -42.89
N LEU A 106 -30.70 -21.92 -42.12
CA LEU A 106 -30.96 -21.81 -40.67
C LEU A 106 -30.29 -22.91 -39.81
N GLY A 107 -29.34 -23.68 -40.36
CA GLY A 107 -28.74 -24.83 -39.68
C GLY A 107 -27.45 -24.57 -38.90
N SER A 108 -26.82 -23.39 -39.07
CA SER A 108 -25.49 -23.11 -38.52
C SER A 108 -25.49 -22.48 -37.12
N GLU A 109 -26.66 -22.23 -36.52
CA GLU A 109 -26.76 -21.58 -35.20
C GLU A 109 -27.26 -22.50 -34.05
N PHE A 110 -27.67 -23.75 -34.30
CA PHE A 110 -28.22 -24.61 -33.25
C PHE A 110 -27.93 -26.12 -33.41
N GLY A 111 -26.66 -26.51 -33.62
CA GLY A 111 -26.32 -27.93 -33.73
C GLY A 111 -24.88 -28.25 -33.34
N ASP A 112 -24.61 -28.44 -32.05
CA ASP A 112 -24.13 -29.73 -31.52
C ASP A 112 -23.87 -29.66 -30.01
N LEU A 113 -24.78 -30.31 -29.27
CA LEU A 113 -24.56 -30.83 -27.93
C LEU A 113 -24.51 -32.36 -28.05
N GLU A 114 -23.53 -32.94 -27.34
CA GLU A 114 -23.35 -34.37 -26.98
C GLU A 114 -22.58 -35.30 -27.95
N GLY A 115 -21.53 -35.92 -27.40
CA GLY A 115 -20.97 -37.18 -27.89
C GLY A 115 -19.52 -37.47 -27.46
N ASP A 116 -19.36 -38.19 -26.34
CA ASP A 116 -18.11 -38.84 -25.89
C ASP A 116 -17.44 -39.70 -27.00
N ASP A 117 -16.10 -39.74 -27.03
CA ASP A 117 -15.32 -40.98 -26.82
C ASP A 117 -13.78 -40.77 -26.97
N ASP A 118 -13.06 -41.43 -26.07
CA ASP A 118 -11.61 -41.59 -25.98
C ASP A 118 -10.93 -42.04 -27.30
N PHE A 119 -9.83 -41.38 -27.70
CA PHE A 119 -8.79 -42.02 -28.50
C PHE A 119 -7.39 -41.39 -28.33
N ASP A 120 -6.53 -42.11 -27.60
CA ASP A 120 -5.09 -41.89 -27.53
C ASP A 120 -4.43 -42.24 -28.88
N GLY A 121 -3.74 -41.28 -29.49
CA GLY A 121 -3.02 -41.49 -30.75
C GLY A 121 -2.11 -40.34 -31.13
N ALA A 122 -0.85 -40.39 -30.68
CA ALA A 122 0.21 -39.47 -31.08
C ALA A 122 0.38 -39.42 -32.61
N SER A 123 0.09 -38.26 -33.21
CA SER A 123 0.39 -37.95 -34.61
C SER A 123 0.97 -36.54 -34.71
N PHE A 124 2.24 -36.48 -35.09
CA PHE A 124 2.92 -35.26 -35.56
C PHE A 124 2.39 -34.93 -36.96
N GLY A 125 1.58 -33.88 -37.08
CA GLY A 125 1.08 -33.41 -38.37
C GLY A 125 0.08 -32.26 -38.23
N SER A 126 0.53 -31.06 -38.61
CA SER A 126 -0.25 -29.96 -39.20
C SER A 126 -1.74 -29.93 -38.85
N SER A 127 -2.10 -29.31 -37.71
CA SER A 127 -3.49 -28.97 -37.40
C SER A 127 -3.87 -27.67 -38.09
N GLY A 128 -4.63 -27.80 -39.18
CA GLY A 128 -5.50 -26.74 -39.65
C GLY A 128 -6.65 -26.51 -38.67
N ALA A 129 -7.05 -25.24 -38.59
CA ALA A 129 -8.32 -24.69 -38.14
C ALA A 129 -9.36 -25.68 -37.60
N ASN A 130 -9.48 -25.73 -36.27
CA ASN A 130 -10.76 -25.62 -35.54
C ASN A 130 -10.49 -25.72 -34.04
N GLY A 131 -10.82 -24.63 -33.32
CA GLY A 131 -10.54 -24.44 -31.89
C GLY A 131 -9.64 -23.23 -31.68
N GLY A 132 -10.20 -22.01 -31.80
CA GLY A 132 -9.48 -20.74 -31.70
C GLY A 132 -8.90 -20.51 -30.30
N ALA A 133 -7.71 -21.04 -30.04
CA ALA A 133 -6.80 -20.44 -29.08
C ALA A 133 -6.23 -19.18 -29.75
N ALA A 134 -6.40 -18.01 -29.13
CA ALA A 134 -5.81 -16.78 -29.64
C ALA A 134 -4.30 -16.99 -29.80
N ALA A 135 -3.77 -16.73 -31.00
CA ALA A 135 -2.38 -17.01 -31.31
C ALA A 135 -1.46 -16.15 -30.45
N ASP A 136 -0.55 -16.77 -29.68
CA ASP A 136 0.48 -16.06 -28.91
C ASP A 136 1.31 -15.16 -29.85
N PHE A 137 1.64 -13.94 -29.40
CA PHE A 137 2.39 -12.94 -30.18
C PHE A 137 3.73 -12.57 -29.50
N SER A 138 4.35 -13.52 -28.81
CA SER A 138 5.55 -13.27 -27.99
C SER A 138 6.75 -12.81 -28.82
N LEU A 139 6.87 -13.29 -30.06
CA LEU A 139 7.94 -12.89 -30.98
C LEU A 139 7.76 -11.44 -31.42
N GLU A 140 6.55 -11.08 -31.86
CA GLU A 140 6.22 -9.73 -32.30
C GLU A 140 6.40 -8.71 -31.17
N LEU A 141 6.02 -9.07 -29.93
CA LEU A 141 6.24 -8.24 -28.75
C LEU A 141 7.74 -8.14 -28.41
N GLY A 142 8.49 -9.25 -28.48
CA GLY A 142 9.93 -9.27 -28.23
C GLY A 142 10.70 -8.37 -29.20
N ASP A 143 10.42 -8.49 -30.49
CA ASP A 143 11.03 -7.67 -31.55
C ASP A 143 10.73 -6.18 -31.36
N LEU A 144 9.50 -5.85 -30.97
CA LEU A 144 9.07 -4.47 -30.71
C LEU A 144 9.82 -3.88 -29.50
N LEU A 145 9.96 -4.64 -28.41
CA LEU A 145 10.73 -4.21 -27.24
C LEU A 145 12.22 -4.04 -27.56
N GLU A 146 12.80 -4.91 -28.40
CA GLU A 146 14.18 -4.77 -28.86
C GLU A 146 14.35 -3.52 -29.74
N GLU A 147 13.39 -3.24 -30.63
CA GLU A 147 13.39 -2.03 -31.44
C GLU A 147 13.29 -0.75 -30.59
N CYS A 148 12.43 -0.74 -29.57
CA CYS A 148 12.35 0.36 -28.59
C CYS A 148 13.69 0.54 -27.86
N ALA A 149 14.31 -0.55 -27.43
CA ALA A 149 15.62 -0.50 -26.75
C ALA A 149 16.72 0.03 -27.68
N ASN A 150 16.74 -0.39 -28.94
CA ASN A 150 17.69 0.09 -29.96
C ASN A 150 17.46 1.57 -30.32
N ALA A 151 16.22 2.04 -30.24
CA ALA A 151 15.84 3.43 -30.45
C ALA A 151 16.21 4.36 -29.29
N GLY A 152 16.69 3.82 -28.16
CA GLY A 152 17.10 4.58 -26.98
C GLY A 152 16.07 4.64 -25.86
N TYR A 153 15.00 3.83 -25.93
CA TYR A 153 13.94 3.76 -24.93
C TYR A 153 13.99 2.40 -24.19
N PRO A 154 14.90 2.22 -23.22
CA PRO A 154 15.03 0.97 -22.50
C PRO A 154 13.88 0.81 -21.50
N ASP A 155 13.07 -0.23 -21.67
CA ASP A 155 12.02 -0.67 -20.71
C ASP A 155 10.81 0.28 -20.60
N PRO A 156 10.05 0.53 -21.69
CA PRO A 156 8.82 1.33 -21.62
C PRO A 156 7.72 0.63 -20.80
N ALA A 157 6.88 1.42 -20.14
CA ALA A 157 5.66 0.97 -19.47
C ALA A 157 4.69 0.35 -20.49
N LEU A 158 4.08 -0.82 -20.24
CA LEU A 158 3.18 -1.43 -21.24
C LEU A 158 1.71 -1.30 -20.88
N ALA A 159 0.90 -0.64 -21.71
CA ALA A 159 -0.55 -0.65 -21.58
C ALA A 159 -1.16 -1.51 -22.70
N PHE A 160 -1.85 -2.58 -22.36
CA PHE A 160 -2.56 -3.43 -23.32
C PHE A 160 -4.03 -3.03 -23.38
N CYS A 161 -4.57 -2.89 -24.58
CA CYS A 161 -6.00 -2.76 -24.82
C CYS A 161 -6.53 -4.09 -25.39
N LEU A 162 -7.49 -4.68 -24.67
CA LEU A 162 -8.22 -5.86 -25.13
C LEU A 162 -9.44 -5.44 -25.96
N PRO A 163 -9.58 -5.96 -27.19
CA PRO A 163 -10.75 -5.66 -28.02
C PRO A 163 -12.02 -6.22 -27.37
N ALA A 164 -13.17 -5.65 -27.74
CA ALA A 164 -14.47 -6.10 -27.23
C ALA A 164 -14.78 -7.58 -27.51
N SER A 165 -14.09 -8.23 -28.47
CA SER A 165 -14.21 -9.67 -28.77
C SER A 165 -13.55 -10.58 -27.72
N ASP A 166 -12.52 -10.08 -27.02
CA ASP A 166 -11.73 -10.82 -26.02
C ASP A 166 -12.18 -10.56 -24.58
N VAL A 167 -13.09 -9.61 -24.38
CA VAL A 167 -13.72 -9.29 -23.10
C VAL A 167 -15.19 -9.73 -23.13
N THR A 168 -15.62 -10.39 -22.06
CA THR A 168 -17.04 -10.73 -21.88
C THR A 168 -17.72 -9.60 -21.11
N GLN A 169 -18.76 -9.02 -21.71
CA GLN A 169 -19.53 -7.92 -21.15
C GLN A 169 -20.80 -8.50 -20.53
N VAL A 170 -21.02 -8.25 -19.25
CA VAL A 170 -22.19 -8.75 -18.51
C VAL A 170 -22.82 -7.59 -17.77
N GLU A 171 -24.11 -7.39 -17.97
CA GLU A 171 -24.86 -6.41 -17.22
C GLU A 171 -25.22 -6.98 -15.85
N VAL A 172 -24.83 -6.25 -14.80
CA VAL A 172 -25.09 -6.63 -13.41
C VAL A 172 -26.07 -5.64 -12.82
N VAL A 173 -27.25 -6.13 -12.46
CA VAL A 173 -28.28 -5.34 -11.77
C VAL A 173 -28.22 -5.64 -10.28
N LEU A 174 -28.23 -4.59 -9.45
CA LEU A 174 -28.27 -4.70 -8.00
C LEU A 174 -29.69 -4.41 -7.48
N ASP A 175 -30.39 -5.45 -7.04
CA ASP A 175 -31.76 -5.34 -6.52
C ASP A 175 -31.84 -4.53 -5.21
N ASP A 176 -30.77 -4.51 -4.43
CA ASP A 176 -30.73 -3.92 -3.08
C ASP A 176 -30.29 -2.43 -3.06
N VAL A 177 -29.91 -1.87 -4.22
CA VAL A 177 -29.39 -0.49 -4.32
C VAL A 177 -30.29 0.35 -5.23
N GLU A 178 -31.10 1.21 -4.62
CA GLU A 178 -31.90 2.21 -5.35
C GLU A 178 -30.98 3.34 -5.84
N ALA A 179 -31.12 3.70 -7.12
CA ALA A 179 -30.44 4.83 -7.75
C ALA A 179 -31.46 5.75 -8.44
N ALA A 180 -31.24 7.06 -8.38
CA ALA A 180 -32.15 8.02 -8.98
C ALA A 180 -32.11 7.91 -10.51
N PRO A 181 -33.27 7.92 -11.20
CA PRO A 181 -33.31 7.80 -12.66
C PRO A 181 -32.56 8.97 -13.31
N GLY A 182 -31.58 8.64 -14.16
CA GLY A 182 -30.76 9.60 -14.88
C GLY A 182 -29.49 10.05 -14.15
N GLU A 183 -29.21 9.54 -12.94
CA GLU A 183 -27.98 9.83 -12.20
C GLU A 183 -27.09 8.57 -12.15
N ALA A 184 -25.78 8.75 -12.25
CA ALA A 184 -24.84 7.65 -12.13
C ALA A 184 -24.99 6.98 -10.74
N PRO A 185 -24.89 5.64 -10.65
CA PRO A 185 -24.98 4.96 -9.36
C PRO A 185 -23.86 5.43 -8.42
N PRO A 186 -24.09 5.43 -7.10
CA PRO A 186 -23.13 5.96 -6.14
C PRO A 186 -21.79 5.23 -6.23
N GLU A 187 -20.70 5.99 -6.21
CA GLU A 187 -19.30 5.53 -6.31
C GLU A 187 -18.90 4.57 -5.16
N GLU A 188 -19.70 4.50 -4.09
CA GLU A 188 -19.41 3.76 -2.85
C GLU A 188 -19.97 2.31 -2.79
N VAL A 189 -20.34 1.70 -3.91
CA VAL A 189 -20.75 0.28 -3.89
C VAL A 189 -19.52 -0.62 -3.66
N ASP A 190 -19.54 -1.39 -2.56
CA ASP A 190 -18.44 -2.29 -2.23
C ASP A 190 -18.20 -3.33 -3.35
N ARG A 191 -16.96 -3.42 -3.84
CA ARG A 191 -16.53 -4.34 -4.92
C ARG A 191 -16.87 -5.79 -4.59
N LYS A 192 -16.98 -6.13 -3.31
CA LYS A 192 -17.43 -7.45 -2.85
C LYS A 192 -18.90 -7.73 -3.20
N THR A 193 -19.78 -6.75 -3.04
CA THR A 193 -21.21 -6.87 -3.38
C THR A 193 -21.40 -7.04 -4.88
N LEU A 194 -20.69 -6.24 -5.68
CA LEU A 194 -20.69 -6.35 -7.14
C LEU A 194 -20.19 -7.73 -7.62
N ARG A 195 -19.17 -8.27 -6.95
CA ARG A 195 -18.69 -9.63 -7.22
C ARG A 195 -19.73 -10.70 -6.89
N GLU A 196 -20.39 -10.60 -5.73
CA GLU A 196 -21.44 -11.57 -5.34
C GLU A 196 -22.62 -11.54 -6.33
N ALA A 197 -22.99 -10.36 -6.83
CA ALA A 197 -24.00 -10.22 -7.87
C ALA A 197 -23.54 -10.80 -9.22
N LEU A 198 -22.28 -10.57 -9.61
CA LEU A 198 -21.69 -11.16 -10.81
C LEU A 198 -21.63 -12.70 -10.74
N ASP A 199 -21.19 -13.27 -9.60
CA ASP A 199 -21.16 -14.72 -9.37
C ASP A 199 -22.57 -15.35 -9.48
N GLY A 200 -23.63 -14.57 -9.24
CA GLY A 200 -25.02 -15.02 -9.36
C GLY A 200 -25.65 -14.86 -10.76
N GLN A 201 -25.15 -13.91 -11.57
CA GLN A 201 -25.70 -13.58 -12.89
C GLN A 201 -24.83 -14.10 -14.05
N TYR A 202 -23.59 -14.50 -13.78
CA TYR A 202 -22.65 -15.00 -14.79
C TYR A 202 -22.32 -16.48 -14.58
N ASP A 203 -22.65 -17.30 -15.58
CA ASP A 203 -22.42 -18.76 -15.56
C ASP A 203 -20.98 -19.18 -15.92
N GLY A 204 -20.11 -18.23 -16.27
CA GLY A 204 -18.75 -18.51 -16.73
C GLY A 204 -17.70 -18.63 -15.62
N GLN A 205 -16.52 -19.16 -15.96
CA GLN A 205 -15.41 -19.24 -15.00
C GLN A 205 -14.78 -17.87 -14.76
N LEU A 206 -14.96 -17.32 -13.55
CA LEU A 206 -14.31 -16.09 -13.13
C LEU A 206 -12.89 -16.35 -12.61
N GLU A 207 -11.89 -15.91 -13.36
CA GLU A 207 -10.51 -15.87 -12.87
C GLU A 207 -10.37 -14.78 -11.78
N LYS A 208 -9.58 -15.06 -10.73
CA LYS A 208 -9.40 -14.11 -9.62
C LYS A 208 -8.84 -12.78 -10.13
N GLU A 209 -9.53 -11.68 -9.79
CA GLU A 209 -9.11 -10.29 -10.00
C GLU A 209 -9.02 -9.85 -11.48
N ARG A 210 -9.60 -10.62 -12.42
CA ARG A 210 -9.69 -10.24 -13.85
C ARG A 210 -11.09 -9.76 -14.23
N PHE A 211 -11.62 -8.85 -13.42
CA PHE A 211 -12.90 -8.24 -13.67
C PHE A 211 -12.91 -6.80 -13.17
N ALA A 212 -13.58 -5.94 -13.92
CA ALA A 212 -13.83 -4.56 -13.58
C ALA A 212 -15.30 -4.21 -13.79
N PHE A 213 -15.75 -3.11 -13.19
CA PHE A 213 -17.13 -2.65 -13.27
C PHE A 213 -17.15 -1.21 -13.77
N LEU A 214 -18.03 -0.92 -14.72
CA LEU A 214 -18.32 0.44 -15.15
C LEU A 214 -19.73 0.84 -14.67
N PRO A 215 -19.92 2.06 -14.17
CA PRO A 215 -21.23 2.53 -13.76
C PRO A 215 -22.15 2.67 -14.98
N MET A 216 -23.35 2.08 -14.90
CA MET A 216 -24.38 2.24 -15.93
C MET A 216 -25.55 3.08 -15.43
N THR A 217 -26.33 3.63 -16.37
CA THR A 217 -27.60 4.27 -16.03
C THR A 217 -28.52 3.25 -15.33
N PRO A 218 -29.23 3.67 -14.27
CA PRO A 218 -30.14 2.78 -13.56
C PRO A 218 -31.27 2.28 -14.45
N THR A 219 -31.84 1.14 -14.08
CA THR A 219 -32.98 0.56 -14.78
C THR A 219 -34.21 1.48 -14.66
N PRO A 220 -35.23 1.33 -15.52
CA PRO A 220 -36.49 2.08 -15.40
C PRO A 220 -37.19 1.88 -14.04
N GLU A 221 -36.86 0.79 -13.34
CA GLU A 221 -37.35 0.45 -12.00
C GLU A 221 -36.56 1.13 -10.87
N GLY A 222 -35.52 1.90 -11.19
CA GLY A 222 -34.69 2.64 -10.24
C GLY A 222 -33.59 1.81 -9.58
N GLN A 223 -33.21 0.67 -10.16
CA GLN A 223 -32.15 -0.18 -9.62
C GLN A 223 -30.79 0.22 -10.20
N ALA A 224 -29.75 0.18 -9.37
CA ALA A 224 -28.38 0.42 -9.82
C ALA A 224 -27.93 -0.69 -10.79
N ARG A 225 -27.36 -0.28 -11.92
CA ARG A 225 -26.85 -1.16 -12.98
C ARG A 225 -25.37 -0.89 -13.20
N PHE A 226 -24.60 -1.94 -13.42
CA PHE A 226 -23.16 -1.87 -13.70
C PHE A 226 -22.81 -2.79 -14.86
N LEU A 227 -21.85 -2.38 -15.70
CA LEU A 227 -21.30 -3.22 -16.76
C LEU A 227 -20.07 -3.94 -16.20
N ALA A 228 -20.17 -5.24 -16.00
CA ALA A 228 -19.03 -6.07 -15.65
C ALA A 228 -18.23 -6.44 -16.91
N LEU A 229 -16.95 -6.10 -16.89
CA LEU A 229 -15.96 -6.44 -17.91
C LEU A 229 -15.14 -7.62 -17.39
N VAL A 230 -15.28 -8.80 -18.01
CA VAL A 230 -14.60 -10.02 -17.59
C VAL A 230 -13.60 -10.47 -18.67
N GLY A 231 -12.32 -10.47 -18.33
CA GLY A 231 -11.27 -10.93 -19.25
C GLY A 231 -11.35 -12.44 -19.50
N ARG A 232 -11.35 -12.86 -20.76
CA ARG A 232 -11.39 -14.31 -21.10
C ARG A 232 -10.09 -15.01 -20.69
N PRO A 233 -10.14 -16.30 -20.30
CA PRO A 233 -8.94 -17.06 -19.96
C PRO A 233 -8.03 -17.32 -21.17
N THR A 234 -8.58 -17.27 -22.38
CA THR A 234 -7.91 -17.45 -23.68
C THR A 234 -7.47 -16.12 -24.33
N ASP A 235 -7.47 -15.04 -23.56
CA ASP A 235 -7.02 -13.72 -24.01
C ASP A 235 -5.55 -13.79 -24.52
N PRO A 236 -5.28 -13.23 -25.73
CA PRO A 236 -3.96 -13.25 -26.34
C PRO A 236 -2.87 -12.54 -25.51
N VAL A 237 -3.20 -11.51 -24.73
CA VAL A 237 -2.25 -10.77 -23.89
C VAL A 237 -1.76 -11.66 -22.75
N VAL A 238 -2.69 -12.29 -22.04
CA VAL A 238 -2.37 -13.17 -20.92
C VAL A 238 -1.65 -14.44 -21.38
N SER A 239 -2.04 -15.02 -22.52
CA SER A 239 -1.34 -16.18 -23.09
C SER A 239 0.10 -15.83 -23.48
N THR A 240 0.30 -14.69 -24.14
CA THR A 240 1.61 -14.17 -24.54
C THR A 240 2.52 -13.90 -23.34
N LEU A 241 2.02 -13.19 -22.31
CA LEU A 241 2.81 -12.91 -21.10
C LEU A 241 3.17 -14.19 -20.32
N ARG A 242 2.27 -15.19 -20.29
CA ARG A 242 2.58 -16.51 -19.73
C ARG A 242 3.66 -17.23 -20.54
N ALA A 243 3.59 -17.16 -21.87
CA ALA A 243 4.59 -17.76 -22.77
C ALA A 243 5.97 -17.13 -22.56
N MET A 244 6.07 -15.80 -22.56
CA MET A 244 7.32 -15.06 -22.29
C MET A 244 7.90 -15.39 -20.91
N LYS A 245 7.04 -15.46 -19.88
CA LYS A 245 7.45 -15.89 -18.53
C LYS A 245 8.01 -17.30 -18.52
N GLY A 246 7.40 -18.23 -19.25
CA GLY A 246 7.86 -19.60 -19.40
C GLY A 246 9.21 -19.70 -20.12
N GLN A 247 9.50 -18.77 -21.03
CA GLN A 247 10.74 -18.69 -21.78
C GLN A 247 11.85 -17.89 -21.06
N ASN A 248 11.61 -17.40 -19.84
CA ASN A 248 12.51 -16.51 -19.09
C ASN A 248 12.90 -15.24 -19.86
N GLU A 249 12.04 -14.78 -20.76
CA GLU A 249 12.22 -13.51 -21.44
C GLU A 249 11.98 -12.35 -20.46
N ARG A 250 12.58 -11.20 -20.75
CA ARG A 250 12.43 -10.00 -19.91
C ARG A 250 10.99 -9.51 -20.03
N LEU A 251 10.19 -9.76 -19.01
CA LEU A 251 8.87 -9.16 -18.88
C LEU A 251 9.02 -7.67 -18.53
N PRO A 252 8.13 -6.81 -19.04
CA PRO A 252 8.09 -5.41 -18.64
C PRO A 252 7.84 -5.28 -17.13
N GLY A 253 8.45 -4.26 -16.53
CA GLY A 253 8.34 -4.00 -15.08
C GLY A 253 6.97 -3.50 -14.65
N HIS A 254 6.26 -2.79 -15.53
CA HIS A 254 4.93 -2.24 -15.30
C HIS A 254 4.04 -2.49 -16.49
N GLY A 255 2.80 -2.86 -16.20
CA GLY A 255 1.79 -2.87 -17.23
C GLY A 255 0.39 -2.96 -16.71
N LEU A 256 -0.52 -2.56 -17.58
CA LEU A 256 -1.96 -2.46 -17.36
C LEU A 256 -2.66 -3.20 -18.49
N SER A 257 -3.77 -3.89 -18.21
CA SER A 257 -4.65 -4.41 -19.26
C SER A 257 -6.03 -3.77 -19.15
N GLU A 258 -6.39 -3.02 -20.17
CA GLU A 258 -7.66 -2.31 -20.32
C GLU A 258 -8.64 -3.10 -21.19
N ALA A 259 -9.92 -2.75 -21.10
CA ALA A 259 -10.90 -3.12 -22.10
C ALA A 259 -11.17 -1.94 -23.04
N GLU A 260 -11.41 -2.25 -24.32
CA GLU A 260 -11.75 -1.24 -25.32
C GLU A 260 -12.94 -0.32 -24.91
N PRO A 261 -14.09 -0.83 -24.38
CA PRO A 261 -15.20 0.05 -23.98
C PRO A 261 -14.86 1.01 -22.83
N SER A 262 -13.99 0.62 -21.88
CA SER A 262 -13.61 1.49 -20.76
C SER A 262 -12.74 2.66 -21.22
N LEU A 263 -11.86 2.41 -22.20
CA LEU A 263 -11.04 3.45 -22.80
C LEU A 263 -11.87 4.46 -23.58
N TYR A 264 -12.82 3.99 -24.39
CA TYR A 264 -13.72 4.87 -25.13
C TYR A 264 -14.61 5.71 -24.22
N LEU A 265 -15.08 5.15 -23.11
CA LEU A 265 -15.81 5.90 -22.10
C LEU A 265 -14.95 7.03 -21.50
N GLY A 266 -13.70 6.73 -21.12
CA GLY A 266 -12.79 7.73 -20.57
C GLY A 266 -12.46 8.85 -21.56
N LEU A 267 -12.21 8.51 -22.82
CA LEU A 267 -12.01 9.50 -23.90
C LEU A 267 -13.25 10.37 -24.13
N THR A 268 -14.44 9.78 -24.09
CA THR A 268 -15.71 10.50 -24.27
C THR A 268 -15.95 11.50 -23.16
N ARG A 269 -15.73 11.09 -21.91
CA ARG A 269 -15.82 11.99 -20.75
C ARG A 269 -14.82 13.14 -20.84
N ALA A 270 -13.59 12.87 -21.28
CA ALA A 270 -12.60 13.91 -21.51
C ALA A 270 -13.02 14.89 -22.63
N ALA A 271 -13.56 14.37 -23.74
CA ALA A 271 -14.07 15.18 -24.85
C ALA A 271 -15.25 16.07 -24.42
N LEU A 272 -16.22 15.52 -23.70
CA LEU A 272 -17.39 16.24 -23.18
C LEU A 272 -16.99 17.31 -22.15
N ALA A 273 -16.05 17.00 -21.24
CA ALA A 273 -15.53 17.96 -20.29
C ALA A 273 -14.81 19.13 -20.97
N ASN A 274 -14.03 18.86 -22.02
CA ASN A 274 -13.38 19.89 -22.83
C ASN A 274 -14.40 20.77 -23.58
N ALA A 275 -15.56 20.22 -23.95
CA ALA A 275 -16.67 20.95 -24.55
C ALA A 275 -17.55 21.69 -23.52
N GLY A 276 -17.40 21.42 -22.22
CA GLY A 276 -18.27 21.95 -21.17
C GLY A 276 -19.65 21.28 -21.11
N ALA A 277 -19.74 20.04 -21.60
CA ALA A 277 -20.94 19.26 -21.90
C ALA A 277 -21.00 17.95 -21.10
N GLU A 278 -20.51 17.94 -19.84
CA GLU A 278 -20.33 16.72 -19.04
C GLU A 278 -21.61 15.92 -18.75
N GLN A 279 -22.78 16.55 -18.87
CA GLN A 279 -24.09 15.95 -18.58
C GLN A 279 -24.86 15.60 -19.86
N ASP A 280 -24.29 15.92 -21.03
CA ASP A 280 -24.95 15.73 -22.31
C ASP A 280 -24.90 14.25 -22.70
N ASP A 281 -25.92 13.78 -23.42
CA ASP A 281 -25.97 12.40 -23.92
C ASP A 281 -25.09 12.26 -25.16
N ALA A 282 -24.27 11.20 -25.19
CA ALA A 282 -23.30 11.00 -26.24
C ALA A 282 -23.32 9.58 -26.81
N LEU A 283 -23.06 9.49 -28.10
CA LEU A 283 -22.92 8.25 -28.85
C LEU A 283 -21.49 8.15 -29.37
N VAL A 284 -20.80 7.09 -28.99
CA VAL A 284 -19.51 6.72 -29.57
C VAL A 284 -19.72 5.62 -30.59
N VAL A 285 -19.30 5.85 -31.82
CA VAL A 285 -19.29 4.84 -32.87
C VAL A 285 -17.87 4.60 -33.31
N ARG A 286 -17.35 3.42 -32.99
CA ARG A 286 -16.05 2.97 -33.49
C ARG A 286 -16.27 1.93 -34.58
N VAL A 287 -15.81 2.19 -35.78
CA VAL A 287 -15.81 1.26 -36.93
C VAL A 287 -14.40 0.74 -37.11
N GLY A 288 -14.22 -0.58 -37.01
CA GLY A 288 -12.93 -1.25 -37.22
C GLY A 288 -13.02 -2.30 -38.32
N GLU A 289 -11.86 -2.89 -38.67
CA GLU A 289 -11.80 -3.95 -39.69
C GLU A 289 -12.63 -5.19 -39.32
N GLU A 290 -12.74 -5.50 -38.02
CA GLU A 290 -13.32 -6.76 -37.54
C GLU A 290 -14.74 -6.62 -37.00
N ASN A 291 -15.07 -5.45 -36.45
CA ASN A 291 -16.38 -5.19 -35.85
C ASN A 291 -16.64 -3.69 -35.74
N THR A 292 -17.87 -3.32 -35.39
CA THR A 292 -18.29 -1.97 -35.04
C THR A 292 -18.77 -1.94 -33.58
N LEU A 293 -18.28 -1.00 -32.78
CA LEU A 293 -18.69 -0.79 -31.38
C LEU A 293 -19.54 0.47 -31.31
N ALA A 294 -20.73 0.32 -30.76
CA ALA A 294 -21.61 1.43 -30.39
C ALA A 294 -21.66 1.51 -28.87
N LEU A 295 -21.25 2.65 -28.31
CA LEU A 295 -21.31 2.93 -26.88
C LEU A 295 -22.21 4.16 -26.70
N PHE A 296 -23.34 3.98 -26.02
CA PHE A 296 -24.27 5.03 -25.67
C PHE A 296 -24.01 5.46 -24.22
N THR A 297 -23.88 6.76 -23.98
CA THR A 297 -23.70 7.34 -22.65
C THR A 297 -24.79 8.34 -22.35
N ARG A 298 -25.19 8.40 -21.08
CA ARG A 298 -26.10 9.41 -20.54
C ARG A 298 -25.36 10.17 -19.45
N GLY A 299 -24.97 11.41 -19.75
CA GLY A 299 -23.94 12.13 -19.00
C GLY A 299 -22.69 11.26 -18.77
N PRO A 300 -22.20 11.11 -17.52
CA PRO A 300 -20.98 10.36 -17.24
C PRO A 300 -21.18 8.83 -17.23
N ALA A 301 -22.41 8.32 -17.22
CA ALA A 301 -22.70 6.89 -17.06
C ALA A 301 -22.92 6.19 -18.41
N VAL A 302 -22.54 4.91 -18.48
CA VAL A 302 -22.81 4.07 -19.65
C VAL A 302 -24.29 3.72 -19.70
N HIS A 303 -24.96 3.96 -20.83
CA HIS A 303 -26.34 3.52 -21.01
C HIS A 303 -26.41 2.11 -21.62
N GLN A 304 -25.69 1.90 -22.74
CA GLN A 304 -25.62 0.62 -23.44
C GLN A 304 -24.30 0.49 -24.19
N VAL A 305 -23.79 -0.74 -24.31
CA VAL A 305 -22.62 -1.07 -25.14
C VAL A 305 -22.97 -2.25 -26.04
N GLU A 306 -22.73 -2.10 -27.33
CA GLU A 306 -22.99 -3.14 -28.32
C GLU A 306 -21.82 -3.33 -29.27
N THR A 307 -21.47 -4.58 -29.53
CA THR A 307 -20.42 -4.94 -30.50
C THR A 307 -21.03 -5.69 -31.68
N LEU A 308 -21.14 -5.00 -32.81
CA LEU A 308 -21.67 -5.52 -34.07
C LEU A 308 -20.55 -6.20 -34.87
N ARG A 309 -20.50 -7.53 -34.84
CA ARG A 309 -19.52 -8.33 -35.61
C ARG A 309 -19.82 -8.41 -37.11
N SER A 310 -21.06 -8.11 -37.51
CA SER A 310 -21.49 -8.18 -38.90
C SER A 310 -21.24 -6.88 -39.67
N LEU A 311 -20.67 -5.87 -39.02
CA LEU A 311 -20.52 -4.53 -39.55
C LEU A 311 -19.07 -4.08 -39.34
N THR A 312 -18.41 -3.74 -40.43
CA THR A 312 -16.97 -3.52 -40.50
C THR A 312 -16.64 -2.25 -41.28
N ALA A 313 -15.36 -1.90 -41.32
CA ALA A 313 -14.82 -0.85 -42.18
C ALA A 313 -15.15 -1.05 -43.67
N GLU A 314 -15.40 -2.29 -44.14
CA GLU A 314 -15.72 -2.52 -45.56
C GLU A 314 -17.16 -2.15 -45.94
N ASP A 315 -18.02 -1.89 -44.95
CA ASP A 315 -19.43 -1.56 -45.16
C ASP A 315 -19.65 -0.07 -45.43
N ASP A 316 -20.65 0.25 -46.26
CA ASP A 316 -20.99 1.63 -46.57
C ASP A 316 -21.34 2.43 -45.29
N PRO A 317 -20.87 3.69 -45.15
CA PRO A 317 -21.18 4.55 -44.01
C PRO A 317 -22.67 4.70 -43.68
N GLU A 318 -23.53 4.72 -44.70
CA GLU A 318 -25.00 4.76 -44.54
C GLU A 318 -25.54 3.48 -43.88
N THR A 319 -24.96 2.32 -44.22
CA THR A 319 -25.31 1.04 -43.62
C THR A 319 -24.93 1.02 -42.14
N VAL A 320 -23.72 1.50 -41.82
CA VAL A 320 -23.26 1.65 -40.44
C VAL A 320 -24.20 2.54 -39.65
N CYS A 321 -24.51 3.72 -40.15
CA CYS A 321 -25.38 4.68 -39.48
C CYS A 321 -26.81 4.12 -39.28
N SER A 322 -27.39 3.51 -40.31
CA SER A 322 -28.73 2.92 -40.24
C SER A 322 -28.85 1.81 -39.18
N ARG A 323 -27.79 1.00 -39.02
CA ARG A 323 -27.76 -0.05 -38.00
C ARG A 323 -27.62 0.52 -36.60
N VAL A 324 -26.83 1.59 -36.42
CA VAL A 324 -26.69 2.28 -35.14
C VAL A 324 -28.00 2.97 -34.74
N LEU A 325 -28.71 3.61 -35.67
CA LEU A 325 -30.04 4.16 -35.43
C LEU A 325 -31.05 3.09 -35.02
N LEU A 326 -30.99 1.91 -35.65
CA LEU A 326 -31.84 0.80 -35.25
C LEU A 326 -31.55 0.35 -33.80
N LEU A 327 -30.28 0.35 -33.37
CA LEU A 327 -29.93 0.06 -31.98
C LEU A 327 -30.50 1.12 -31.03
N GLN A 328 -30.41 2.40 -31.40
CA GLN A 328 -30.99 3.49 -30.63
C GLN A 328 -32.52 3.30 -30.45
N ASP A 329 -33.22 2.94 -31.54
CA ASP A 329 -34.65 2.64 -31.53
C ASP A 329 -34.99 1.39 -30.69
N GLU A 330 -34.18 0.32 -30.81
CA GLU A 330 -34.39 -0.95 -30.10
C GLU A 330 -34.25 -0.80 -28.59
N TYR A 331 -33.27 0.00 -28.16
CA TYR A 331 -33.02 0.30 -26.75
C TYR A 331 -33.87 1.46 -26.21
N GLY A 332 -34.66 2.12 -27.06
CA GLY A 332 -35.52 3.24 -26.65
C GLY A 332 -34.71 4.44 -26.12
N ILE A 333 -33.56 4.69 -26.74
CA ILE A 333 -32.63 5.75 -26.39
C ILE A 333 -33.15 7.06 -27.02
N ASP A 334 -33.15 8.15 -26.24
CA ASP A 334 -33.58 9.47 -26.71
C ASP A 334 -32.61 10.03 -27.77
N ASP A 335 -32.87 11.23 -28.30
CA ASP A 335 -31.96 11.89 -29.24
C ASP A 335 -30.61 12.21 -28.56
N MET A 336 -29.52 11.95 -29.27
CA MET A 336 -28.15 12.18 -28.78
C MET A 336 -27.69 13.61 -29.09
N GLU A 337 -27.01 14.24 -28.14
CA GLU A 337 -26.51 15.62 -28.29
C GLU A 337 -25.11 15.65 -28.91
N HIS A 338 -24.27 14.64 -28.62
CA HIS A 338 -22.93 14.50 -29.19
C HIS A 338 -22.74 13.13 -29.85
N VAL A 339 -22.12 13.09 -31.03
CA VAL A 339 -21.76 11.85 -31.70
C VAL A 339 -20.26 11.86 -31.99
N LEU A 340 -19.52 10.99 -31.31
CA LEU A 340 -18.08 10.84 -31.48
C LEU A 340 -17.78 9.63 -32.37
N VAL A 341 -17.23 9.89 -33.55
CA VAL A 341 -16.94 8.84 -34.54
C VAL A 341 -15.45 8.51 -34.51
N ALA A 342 -15.13 7.22 -34.55
CA ALA A 342 -13.78 6.70 -34.75
C ALA A 342 -13.82 5.67 -35.88
N GLY A 343 -13.18 5.94 -37.00
CA GLY A 343 -13.20 5.05 -38.17
C GLY A 343 -11.83 4.97 -38.85
N PRO A 344 -11.71 4.15 -39.91
CA PRO A 344 -10.52 4.08 -40.74
C PRO A 344 -10.28 5.41 -41.48
N GLY A 345 -9.03 5.81 -41.67
CA GLY A 345 -8.65 7.21 -41.89
C GLY A 345 -9.29 7.90 -43.10
N GLN A 346 -9.41 7.18 -44.22
CA GLN A 346 -9.98 7.73 -45.46
C GLN A 346 -11.51 7.81 -45.44
N GLU A 347 -12.17 6.95 -44.67
CA GLU A 347 -13.63 6.83 -44.63
C GLU A 347 -14.25 7.51 -43.40
N GLU A 348 -13.45 7.87 -42.40
CA GLU A 348 -13.90 8.59 -41.20
C GLU A 348 -14.62 9.89 -41.56
N ALA A 349 -14.17 10.61 -42.61
CA ALA A 349 -14.85 11.82 -43.07
C ALA A 349 -16.25 11.53 -43.65
N ALA A 350 -16.38 10.44 -44.43
CA ALA A 350 -17.65 10.01 -45.00
C ALA A 350 -18.61 9.47 -43.91
N LEU A 351 -18.06 8.80 -42.90
CA LEU A 351 -18.79 8.38 -41.70
C LEU A 351 -19.34 9.60 -40.94
N VAL A 352 -18.50 10.59 -40.66
CA VAL A 352 -18.93 11.84 -39.99
C VAL A 352 -20.03 12.53 -40.81
N GLU A 353 -19.87 12.71 -42.12
CA GLU A 353 -20.90 13.32 -42.97
C GLU A 353 -22.22 12.53 -42.95
N SER A 354 -22.13 11.20 -42.96
CA SER A 354 -23.31 10.34 -42.86
C SER A 354 -24.02 10.53 -41.51
N PHE A 355 -23.28 10.49 -40.40
CA PHE A 355 -23.84 10.72 -39.07
C PHE A 355 -24.43 12.13 -38.92
N GLU A 356 -23.80 13.18 -39.50
CA GLU A 356 -24.36 14.54 -39.53
C GLU A 356 -25.70 14.61 -40.28
N MET A 357 -25.85 13.82 -41.34
CA MET A 357 -27.10 13.77 -42.11
C MET A 357 -28.25 13.14 -41.34
N PHE A 358 -27.97 12.10 -40.55
CA PHE A 358 -28.98 11.37 -39.78
C PHE A 358 -29.23 11.96 -38.38
N PHE A 359 -28.25 12.66 -37.81
CA PHE A 359 -28.33 13.36 -36.52
C PHE A 359 -28.16 14.87 -36.70
N PRO A 360 -29.10 15.58 -37.34
CA PRO A 360 -28.94 16.99 -37.71
C PRO A 360 -28.89 17.95 -36.51
N GLU A 361 -29.37 17.51 -35.34
CA GLU A 361 -29.35 18.30 -34.10
C GLU A 361 -28.16 17.96 -33.21
N ALA A 362 -27.41 16.87 -33.50
CA ALA A 362 -26.27 16.45 -32.72
C ALA A 362 -24.96 17.08 -33.21
N HIS A 363 -24.03 17.27 -32.29
CA HIS A 363 -22.65 17.64 -32.60
C HIS A 363 -21.85 16.40 -32.96
N VAL A 364 -21.70 16.15 -34.26
CA VAL A 364 -20.91 15.04 -34.78
C VAL A 364 -19.46 15.46 -34.97
N GLU A 365 -18.54 14.79 -34.28
CA GLU A 365 -17.11 15.09 -34.40
C GLU A 365 -16.26 13.80 -34.43
N PRO A 366 -15.11 13.81 -35.12
CA PRO A 366 -14.17 12.71 -35.06
C PRO A 366 -13.46 12.70 -33.70
N MET A 367 -13.48 11.55 -33.01
CA MET A 367 -12.92 11.40 -31.66
C MET A 367 -11.42 11.75 -31.59
N ARG A 368 -10.71 11.55 -32.70
CA ARG A 368 -9.29 11.86 -32.84
C ARG A 368 -8.93 13.33 -32.60
N ARG A 369 -9.91 14.25 -32.71
CA ARG A 369 -9.73 15.69 -32.44
C ARG A 369 -9.46 15.99 -30.96
N HIS A 370 -9.90 15.08 -30.08
CA HIS A 370 -9.79 15.20 -28.63
C HIS A 370 -8.54 14.50 -28.05
N LEU A 371 -7.61 14.09 -28.92
CA LEU A 371 -6.32 13.49 -28.53
C LEU A 371 -5.18 14.51 -28.58
N PRO A 372 -4.05 14.26 -27.87
CA PRO A 372 -2.85 15.07 -27.98
C PRO A 372 -2.32 15.17 -29.42
N ALA A 373 -1.68 16.31 -29.74
CA ALA A 373 -1.17 16.58 -31.07
C ALA A 373 -0.18 15.50 -31.53
N GLY A 374 -0.33 15.05 -32.78
CA GLY A 374 0.52 14.01 -33.35
C GLY A 374 0.11 12.59 -32.97
N ALA A 375 -1.03 12.37 -32.28
CA ALA A 375 -1.61 11.05 -31.99
C ALA A 375 -2.30 10.38 -33.18
N THR A 376 -2.67 11.15 -34.20
CA THR A 376 -3.48 10.70 -35.34
C THR A 376 -2.57 10.41 -36.56
N ALA A 377 -2.53 9.16 -37.03
CA ALA A 377 -1.85 8.76 -38.27
C ALA A 377 -2.85 8.17 -39.28
N GLU A 378 -2.51 8.22 -40.58
CA GLU A 378 -3.42 8.03 -41.73
C GLU A 378 -3.79 6.57 -42.03
N ASP A 379 -3.01 5.58 -41.56
CA ASP A 379 -3.10 4.19 -42.05
C ASP A 379 -4.08 3.27 -41.28
N ASP A 380 -4.32 3.51 -39.97
CA ASP A 380 -5.42 2.89 -39.19
C ASP A 380 -5.68 3.69 -37.88
N PRO A 381 -6.53 4.73 -37.94
CA PRO A 381 -6.80 5.60 -36.80
C PRO A 381 -7.57 4.92 -35.66
N ALA A 382 -8.36 3.88 -35.92
CA ALA A 382 -9.23 3.28 -34.90
C ALA A 382 -8.42 2.45 -33.88
N ALA A 383 -7.50 1.60 -34.37
CA ALA A 383 -6.55 0.88 -33.51
C ALA A 383 -5.50 1.82 -32.90
N GLY A 384 -5.14 2.89 -33.61
CA GLY A 384 -4.25 3.92 -33.06
C GLY A 384 -4.85 4.66 -31.86
N LEU A 385 -6.13 5.00 -31.92
CA LEU A 385 -6.86 5.74 -30.89
C LEU A 385 -6.90 4.99 -29.54
N THR A 386 -7.18 3.68 -29.57
CA THR A 386 -7.23 2.84 -28.36
C THR A 386 -5.85 2.61 -27.75
N ALA A 387 -4.81 2.46 -28.57
CA ALA A 387 -3.44 2.35 -28.09
C ALA A 387 -2.97 3.65 -27.41
N VAL A 388 -3.31 4.83 -27.98
CA VAL A 388 -3.04 6.12 -27.34
C VAL A 388 -3.82 6.25 -26.03
N ALA A 389 -5.10 5.87 -26.00
CA ALA A 389 -5.91 5.93 -24.78
C ALA A 389 -5.33 5.07 -23.66
N ALA A 390 -4.91 3.84 -23.97
CA ALA A 390 -4.28 2.93 -23.02
C ALA A 390 -2.96 3.53 -22.46
N ALA A 391 -2.14 4.13 -23.32
CA ALA A 391 -0.91 4.78 -22.89
C ALA A 391 -1.15 6.07 -22.09
N LEU A 392 -2.13 6.90 -22.47
CA LEU A 392 -2.53 8.10 -21.72
C LEU A 392 -3.00 7.78 -20.31
N ARG A 393 -3.71 6.66 -20.17
CA ARG A 393 -4.13 6.16 -18.88
C ARG A 393 -2.93 5.71 -18.03
N LEU A 394 -2.02 4.91 -18.59
CA LEU A 394 -0.85 4.41 -17.87
C LEU A 394 0.10 5.55 -17.45
N THR A 395 0.23 6.60 -18.27
CA THR A 395 1.04 7.78 -17.94
C THR A 395 0.44 8.67 -16.86
N GLY A 396 -0.87 8.55 -16.58
CA GLY A 396 -1.56 9.35 -15.57
C GLY A 396 -1.57 10.85 -15.89
N HIS A 397 -1.80 11.21 -17.16
CA HIS A 397 -1.80 12.61 -17.61
C HIS A 397 -2.88 13.42 -16.88
N ALA A 398 -2.53 14.60 -16.33
CA ALA A 398 -3.43 15.42 -15.52
C ALA A 398 -4.79 15.73 -16.20
N ASP A 399 -4.78 15.97 -17.52
CA ASP A 399 -5.98 16.33 -18.29
C ASP A 399 -6.89 15.14 -18.61
N TYR A 400 -6.39 13.89 -18.54
CA TYR A 400 -7.16 12.71 -18.93
C TYR A 400 -7.38 11.72 -17.78
N ALA A 401 -6.44 11.63 -16.84
CA ALA A 401 -6.48 10.71 -15.70
C ALA A 401 -7.77 10.78 -14.86
N PRO A 402 -8.39 11.96 -14.62
CA PRO A 402 -9.65 12.03 -13.87
C PRO A 402 -10.84 11.35 -14.56
N TYR A 403 -10.79 11.16 -15.88
CA TYR A 403 -11.92 10.68 -16.67
C TYR A 403 -11.90 9.17 -16.91
N PHE A 404 -10.75 8.52 -16.74
CA PHE A 404 -10.60 7.06 -16.86
C PHE A 404 -11.00 6.36 -15.55
N GLU A 405 -11.82 5.31 -15.66
CA GLU A 405 -12.24 4.45 -14.54
C GLU A 405 -11.15 3.48 -14.11
N ASP A 406 -11.03 3.07 -12.84
CA ASP A 406 -10.01 2.10 -12.38
C ASP A 406 -10.27 0.64 -12.82
N VAL A 407 -10.15 0.37 -14.13
CA VAL A 407 -10.14 -0.94 -14.78
C VAL A 407 -8.70 -1.47 -14.86
N ASP A 408 -8.46 -2.68 -14.37
CA ASP A 408 -7.27 -3.47 -14.71
C ASP A 408 -7.67 -4.95 -14.81
N LEU A 409 -7.49 -5.52 -15.99
CA LEU A 409 -7.78 -6.92 -16.31
C LEU A 409 -6.50 -7.78 -16.31
N LEU A 410 -5.34 -7.19 -15.99
CA LEU A 410 -4.08 -7.88 -15.96
C LEU A 410 -3.95 -8.69 -14.65
N PRO A 411 -3.69 -10.01 -14.72
CA PRO A 411 -3.54 -10.79 -13.51
C PRO A 411 -2.25 -10.40 -12.76
N PRO A 412 -2.30 -10.10 -11.45
CA PRO A 412 -1.17 -9.57 -10.69
C PRO A 412 -0.01 -10.56 -10.55
N LYS A 413 -0.22 -11.84 -10.92
CA LYS A 413 0.83 -12.87 -10.94
C LYS A 413 1.78 -12.77 -12.14
N LEU A 414 1.41 -12.00 -13.17
CA LEU A 414 2.21 -11.81 -14.39
C LEU A 414 3.08 -10.55 -14.34
N LEU A 415 2.77 -9.61 -13.46
CA LEU A 415 3.63 -8.46 -13.20
C LEU A 415 4.84 -8.86 -12.36
N ILE A 416 6.02 -8.39 -12.78
CA ILE A 416 7.19 -8.39 -11.91
C ILE A 416 6.89 -7.39 -10.81
N ARG A 417 6.57 -7.89 -9.62
CA ARG A 417 6.41 -7.04 -8.43
C ARG A 417 7.74 -6.32 -8.20
N ARG A 418 7.88 -5.09 -8.71
CA ARG A 418 8.96 -4.21 -8.26
C ARG A 418 8.76 -4.14 -6.77
N PHE A 419 9.78 -4.59 -6.04
CA PHE A 419 9.81 -4.44 -4.60
C PHE A 419 9.97 -2.95 -4.37
N GLU A 420 8.85 -2.22 -4.44
CA GLU A 420 8.74 -0.94 -3.79
C GLU A 420 9.01 -1.26 -2.34
N LEU A 421 10.26 -1.10 -1.93
CA LEU A 421 10.56 -0.92 -0.53
C LEU A 421 9.64 0.23 -0.15
N PRO A 422 8.64 0.01 0.72
CA PRO A 422 7.93 1.14 1.26
C PRO A 422 8.99 1.88 2.06
N PHE A 423 9.62 2.87 1.43
CA PHE A 423 10.37 3.92 2.10
C PHE A 423 9.34 4.78 2.82
N SER A 424 8.56 4.13 3.69
CA SER A 424 7.86 4.76 4.78
C SER A 424 8.90 5.63 5.49
N SER A 425 8.47 6.80 5.95
CA SER A 425 9.26 7.73 6.77
C SER A 425 9.97 7.05 7.95
N ALA A 426 9.55 5.83 8.32
CA ALA A 426 10.24 4.95 9.25
C ALA A 426 11.67 4.54 8.85
N VAL A 427 12.00 4.36 7.56
CA VAL A 427 13.34 3.94 7.12
C VAL A 427 14.41 5.01 7.37
N PRO A 428 14.25 6.28 6.93
CA PRO A 428 15.20 7.33 7.28
C PRO A 428 15.23 7.60 8.79
N LEU A 429 14.11 7.47 9.50
CA LEU A 429 14.06 7.56 10.96
C LEU A 429 14.88 6.46 11.64
N LEU A 430 14.78 5.22 11.18
CA LEU A 430 15.52 4.08 11.72
C LEU A 430 17.02 4.18 11.39
N LEU A 431 17.37 4.70 10.22
CA LEU A 431 18.76 4.95 9.83
C LEU A 431 19.37 6.10 10.65
N ALA A 432 18.62 7.17 10.90
CA ALA A 432 19.01 8.23 11.82
C ALA A 432 19.17 7.71 13.26
N LEU A 433 18.25 6.86 13.72
CA LEU A 433 18.31 6.24 15.04
C LEU A 433 19.52 5.30 15.16
N LEU A 434 19.87 4.56 14.10
CA LEU A 434 21.06 3.72 14.04
C LEU A 434 22.34 4.54 14.05
N ALA A 435 22.38 5.69 13.36
CA ALA A 435 23.49 6.62 13.42
C ALA A 435 23.67 7.22 14.83
N VAL A 436 22.57 7.64 15.48
CA VAL A 436 22.60 8.12 16.87
C VAL A 436 23.07 7.04 17.83
N ALA A 437 22.59 5.79 17.66
CA ALA A 437 23.03 4.66 18.47
C ALA A 437 24.54 4.40 18.28
N GLY A 438 25.03 4.41 17.03
CA GLY A 438 26.46 4.23 16.73
C GLY A 438 27.34 5.30 17.38
N ILE A 439 26.93 6.57 17.31
CA ILE A 439 27.62 7.69 17.97
C ILE A 439 27.59 7.52 19.49
N PHE A 440 26.42 7.19 20.06
CA PHE A 440 26.27 6.97 21.49
C PHE A 440 27.18 5.85 22.01
N PHE A 441 27.20 4.70 21.33
CA PHE A 441 28.08 3.58 21.70
C PHE A 441 29.55 3.93 21.53
N GLY A 442 29.92 4.68 20.49
CA GLY A 442 31.30 5.17 20.29
C GLY A 442 31.76 6.07 21.44
N VAL A 443 30.97 7.07 21.82
CA VAL A 443 31.26 7.94 22.97
C VAL A 443 31.32 7.16 24.27
N ARG A 444 30.36 6.24 24.48
CA ARG A 444 30.32 5.40 25.69
C ARG A 444 31.55 4.51 25.81
N TYR A 445 32.00 3.92 24.70
CA TYR A 445 33.19 3.08 24.65
C TYR A 445 34.44 3.85 25.03
N GLN A 446 34.65 5.05 24.46
CA GLN A 446 35.78 5.90 24.85
C GLN A 446 35.76 6.28 26.33
N HIS A 447 34.57 6.52 26.89
CA HIS A 447 34.44 6.79 28.31
C HIS A 447 34.86 5.58 29.15
N MET A 448 34.44 4.35 28.79
CA MET A 448 34.86 3.12 29.49
C MET A 448 36.36 2.87 29.39
N GLU A 449 36.97 3.15 28.23
CA GLU A 449 38.42 3.00 28.05
C GLU A 449 39.21 3.99 28.92
N SER A 450 38.71 5.22 29.07
CA SER A 450 39.31 6.22 29.95
C SER A 450 39.24 5.83 31.43
N GLU A 451 38.11 5.25 31.87
CA GLU A 451 37.95 4.72 33.24
C GLU A 451 38.89 3.55 33.50
N GLN A 452 39.01 2.63 32.54
CA GLN A 452 39.95 1.50 32.63
C GLN A 452 41.40 1.97 32.68
N ALA A 453 41.79 2.92 31.84
CA ALA A 453 43.13 3.50 31.85
C ALA A 453 43.45 4.19 33.19
N GLU A 454 42.47 4.84 33.81
CA GLU A 454 42.65 5.44 35.14
C GLU A 454 42.77 4.39 36.24
N VAL A 455 41.97 3.33 36.20
CA VAL A 455 42.08 2.20 37.13
C VAL A 455 43.42 1.48 36.97
N GLN A 456 43.87 1.26 35.74
CA GLN A 456 45.17 0.66 35.44
C GLN A 456 46.32 1.52 35.99
N ARG A 457 46.27 2.85 35.76
CA ARG A 457 47.24 3.79 36.34
C ARG A 457 47.22 3.79 37.87
N ARG A 458 46.05 3.61 38.50
CA ARG A 458 45.94 3.48 39.96
C ARG A 458 46.54 2.16 40.44
N LEU A 459 46.36 1.06 39.71
CA LEU A 459 46.97 -0.24 39.99
C LEU A 459 48.49 -0.18 39.85
N ASP A 460 49.01 0.43 38.79
CA ASP A 460 50.45 0.62 38.58
C ASP A 460 51.09 1.58 39.60
N ALA A 461 50.29 2.48 40.19
CA ALA A 461 50.70 3.36 41.28
C ALA A 461 50.75 2.67 42.66
N TYR A 462 50.22 1.45 42.80
CA TYR A 462 50.46 0.63 43.98
C TYR A 462 51.81 -0.10 43.85
N PRO A 463 52.81 0.21 44.69
CA PRO A 463 54.12 -0.45 44.58
C PRO A 463 54.00 -1.95 44.89
N GLU A 464 54.73 -2.79 44.14
CA GLU A 464 54.87 -4.26 44.25
C GLU A 464 55.44 -4.77 45.61
N ASN A 465 55.31 -4.00 46.69
CA ASN A 465 55.94 -4.28 47.99
C ASN A 465 55.13 -5.24 48.87
N PHE A 466 54.02 -5.82 48.37
CA PHE A 466 53.27 -6.81 49.15
C PHE A 466 53.95 -8.18 49.22
N ALA A 467 54.87 -8.49 48.30
CA ALA A 467 55.58 -9.77 48.28
C ALA A 467 56.72 -9.87 49.32
N GLU A 468 57.18 -8.75 49.90
CA GLU A 468 58.34 -8.72 50.82
C GLU A 468 58.02 -8.21 52.24
N LYS A 469 56.74 -8.04 52.59
CA LYS A 469 56.37 -7.60 53.96
C LYS A 469 56.74 -8.67 54.98
N THR A 470 57.64 -8.33 55.90
CA THR A 470 58.06 -9.21 57.01
C THR A 470 56.85 -9.53 57.91
N PRO A 471 56.70 -10.74 58.49
CA PRO A 471 55.54 -11.13 59.32
C PRO A 471 55.18 -10.16 60.45
N LYS A 472 56.14 -9.36 60.95
CA LYS A 472 55.88 -8.31 61.95
C LYS A 472 55.06 -7.13 61.40
N GLN A 473 55.20 -6.78 60.13
CA GLN A 473 54.44 -5.71 59.49
C GLN A 473 52.99 -6.14 59.21
N LEU A 474 52.79 -7.40 58.81
CA LEU A 474 51.46 -8.00 58.69
C LEU A 474 50.72 -8.00 60.03
N GLN A 475 51.42 -8.23 61.14
CA GLN A 475 50.82 -8.22 62.47
C GLN A 475 50.45 -6.80 62.93
N ALA A 476 51.28 -5.80 62.63
CA ALA A 476 50.94 -4.40 62.86
C ALA A 476 49.75 -3.94 62.01
N ASP A 477 49.66 -4.40 60.76
CA ASP A 477 48.51 -4.13 59.88
C ASP A 477 47.23 -4.80 60.43
N ILE A 478 47.31 -6.04 60.92
CA ILE A 478 46.18 -6.73 61.58
C ILE A 478 45.73 -6.00 62.85
N ASP A 479 46.66 -5.56 63.69
CA ASP A 479 46.35 -4.84 64.92
C ASP A 479 45.76 -3.44 64.61
N SER A 480 46.24 -2.79 63.56
CA SER A 480 45.66 -1.55 63.01
C SER A 480 44.21 -1.77 62.55
N VAL A 481 43.95 -2.83 61.79
CA VAL A 481 42.60 -3.17 61.31
C VAL A 481 41.67 -3.50 62.48
N LYS A 482 42.14 -4.26 63.49
CA LYS A 482 41.37 -4.54 64.71
C LYS A 482 41.02 -3.26 65.48
N SER A 483 41.98 -2.36 65.68
CA SER A 483 41.74 -1.08 66.36
C SER A 483 40.77 -0.17 65.61
N THR A 484 40.68 -0.33 64.29
CA THR A 484 39.74 0.41 63.45
C THR A 484 38.35 -0.19 63.54
N SER A 485 38.25 -1.53 63.58
CA SER A 485 36.99 -2.24 63.82
C SER A 485 36.39 -1.92 65.20
N GLU A 486 37.21 -1.85 66.25
CA GLU A 486 36.75 -1.45 67.59
C GLU A 486 36.20 -0.02 67.60
N ARG A 487 36.85 0.91 66.89
CA ARG A 487 36.35 2.29 66.73
C ARG A 487 35.00 2.36 65.99
N TYR A 488 34.77 1.48 65.00
CA TYR A 488 33.46 1.41 64.33
C TYR A 488 32.36 0.87 65.24
N ILE A 489 32.67 -0.09 66.11
CA ILE A 489 31.70 -0.62 67.09
C ILE A 489 31.31 0.48 68.09
N ASP A 490 32.28 1.23 68.61
CA ASP A 490 32.06 2.36 69.54
C ASP A 490 31.26 3.50 68.88
N GLY A 491 31.51 3.74 67.58
CA GLY A 491 30.74 4.67 66.76
C GLY A 491 29.29 4.24 66.51
N LEU A 492 29.00 2.94 66.48
CA LEU A 492 27.64 2.41 66.33
C LEU A 492 26.84 2.48 67.64
N GLU A 493 27.48 2.24 68.79
CA GLU A 493 26.84 2.38 70.10
C GLU A 493 26.44 3.84 70.38
N THR A 494 27.33 4.79 70.06
CA THR A 494 27.02 6.22 70.15
C THR A 494 25.91 6.66 69.19
N LEU A 495 25.81 6.04 68.00
CA LEU A 495 24.70 6.26 67.07
C LEU A 495 23.37 5.72 67.62
N ASP A 496 23.38 4.55 68.28
CA ASP A 496 22.16 3.96 68.89
C ASP A 496 21.64 4.83 70.04
N ASP A 497 22.53 5.36 70.89
CA ASP A 497 22.18 6.30 71.97
C ASP A 497 21.60 7.62 71.43
N LEU A 498 22.18 8.16 70.35
CA LEU A 498 21.68 9.38 69.70
C LEU A 498 20.32 9.16 69.03
N LEU A 499 20.11 8.00 68.41
CA LEU A 499 18.85 7.65 67.77
C LEU A 499 17.73 7.51 68.79
N MET A 500 17.98 6.82 69.92
CA MET A 500 17.03 6.68 71.01
C MET A 500 16.67 8.03 71.65
N GLY A 501 17.62 8.96 71.71
CA GLY A 501 17.42 10.32 72.17
C GLY A 501 16.59 11.21 71.23
N SER A 502 16.63 10.99 69.92
CA SER A 502 15.92 11.82 68.93
C SER A 502 14.45 11.42 68.75
N ASP A 503 14.15 10.11 68.84
CA ASP A 503 12.81 9.58 68.55
C ASP A 503 11.78 9.98 69.62
N GLN A 504 12.20 10.05 70.89
CA GLN A 504 11.37 10.56 71.99
C GLN A 504 10.90 12.01 71.77
N TRP A 505 11.69 12.86 71.12
CA TRP A 505 11.32 14.25 70.84
C TRP A 505 10.36 14.34 69.66
N SER A 506 10.61 13.55 68.61
CA SER A 506 9.75 13.47 67.43
C SER A 506 8.34 12.98 67.80
N HIS A 507 8.23 11.93 68.62
CA HIS A 507 6.94 11.44 69.10
C HIS A 507 6.22 12.43 70.03
N ALA A 508 6.96 13.12 70.91
CA ALA A 508 6.39 14.15 71.77
C ALA A 508 5.81 15.31 70.95
N LEU A 509 6.56 15.80 69.97
CA LEU A 509 6.12 16.85 69.05
C LEU A 509 4.88 16.39 68.28
N ALA A 510 4.88 15.17 67.74
CA ALA A 510 3.76 14.63 66.99
C ALA A 510 2.49 14.42 67.82
N LYS A 511 2.61 14.13 69.12
CA LYS A 511 1.45 14.01 70.03
C LYS A 511 0.90 15.39 70.38
N ILE A 512 1.78 16.35 70.67
CA ILE A 512 1.40 17.72 71.03
C ILE A 512 0.80 18.43 69.81
N SER A 513 1.38 18.30 68.62
CA SER A 513 0.86 18.92 67.39
C SER A 513 -0.53 18.39 67.04
N ARG A 514 -0.76 17.08 67.14
CA ARG A 514 -2.09 16.47 66.96
C ARG A 514 -3.07 16.94 68.02
N GLY A 515 -2.64 17.03 69.28
CA GLY A 515 -3.45 17.56 70.38
C GLY A 515 -3.90 18.99 70.12
N THR A 516 -2.97 19.87 69.76
CA THR A 516 -3.24 21.29 69.46
C THR A 516 -4.08 21.46 68.20
N ALA A 517 -3.81 20.71 67.13
CA ALA A 517 -4.60 20.78 65.89
C ALA A 517 -6.06 20.38 66.12
N ALA A 518 -6.29 19.38 66.99
CA ALA A 518 -7.61 18.86 67.26
C ALA A 518 -8.40 19.68 68.28
N VAL A 519 -7.76 20.61 69.01
CA VAL A 519 -8.39 21.59 69.89
C VAL A 519 -8.15 22.97 69.26
N SER A 520 -9.02 23.33 68.31
CA SER A 520 -8.92 24.60 67.58
C SER A 520 -8.85 25.80 68.55
N GLY A 521 -8.21 26.91 68.17
CA GLY A 521 -8.12 28.13 68.99
C GLY A 521 -7.17 28.06 70.20
N ILE A 522 -6.18 27.17 70.13
CA ILE A 522 -5.00 27.16 71.01
C ILE A 522 -3.76 27.28 70.13
N TRP A 523 -2.78 28.06 70.57
CA TRP A 523 -1.44 28.03 70.00
C TRP A 523 -0.40 27.87 71.10
N VAL A 524 0.68 27.18 70.76
CA VAL A 524 1.83 26.94 71.64
C VAL A 524 2.91 27.95 71.26
N GLU A 525 3.43 28.67 72.25
CA GLU A 525 4.47 29.67 72.05
C GLU A 525 5.85 29.12 72.37
N ASN A 526 5.96 28.43 73.51
CA ASN A 526 7.22 27.88 73.96
C ASN A 526 7.07 26.41 74.34
N TRP A 527 8.05 25.64 73.90
CA TRP A 527 8.24 24.27 74.30
C TRP A 527 9.62 24.14 74.93
N THR A 528 9.65 23.85 76.24
CA THR A 528 10.91 23.61 76.95
C THR A 528 10.99 22.15 77.41
N PRO A 529 12.01 21.40 76.96
CA PRO A 529 12.22 20.03 77.41
C PRO A 529 12.63 20.00 78.88
N GLN A 530 12.04 19.09 79.65
CA GLN A 530 12.53 18.67 80.96
C GLN A 530 12.84 17.18 80.92
N SER A 531 13.63 16.70 81.89
CA SER A 531 14.26 15.37 81.83
C SER A 531 13.31 14.21 81.53
N GLN A 532 12.03 14.27 81.96
CA GLN A 532 11.02 13.23 81.71
C GLN A 532 9.63 13.80 81.33
N SER A 533 9.55 15.12 81.16
CA SER A 533 8.31 15.84 80.85
C SER A 533 8.62 17.03 79.95
N VAL A 534 7.60 17.52 79.29
CA VAL A 534 7.67 18.67 78.41
C VAL A 534 6.87 19.79 79.04
N ARG A 535 7.51 20.93 79.30
CA ARG A 535 6.79 22.14 79.69
C ARG A 535 6.33 22.86 78.42
N LEU A 536 5.01 22.98 78.29
CA LEU A 536 4.33 23.65 77.19
C LEU A 536 3.75 24.96 77.69
N GLN A 537 4.04 26.06 77.00
CA GLN A 537 3.45 27.37 77.26
C GLN A 537 2.78 27.88 76.00
N GLY A 538 1.59 28.43 76.14
CA GLY A 538 0.82 28.91 75.01
C GLY A 538 -0.35 29.76 75.44
N ASN A 539 -1.20 30.11 74.47
CA ASN A 539 -2.40 30.90 74.69
C ASN A 539 -3.60 30.23 74.05
N ALA A 540 -4.77 30.39 74.66
CA ALA A 540 -6.02 29.80 74.22
C ALA A 540 -7.16 30.84 74.26
N THR A 541 -8.11 30.75 73.34
CA THR A 541 -9.25 31.68 73.29
C THR A 541 -10.26 31.45 74.43
N SER A 542 -10.27 30.27 75.05
CA SER A 542 -11.10 29.98 76.22
C SER A 542 -10.41 29.01 77.18
N ARG A 543 -10.80 29.06 78.45
CA ARG A 543 -10.25 28.18 79.51
C ARG A 543 -10.55 26.70 79.24
N ASP A 544 -11.73 26.39 78.71
CA ASP A 544 -12.17 25.01 78.46
C ASP A 544 -11.25 24.30 77.44
N ARG A 545 -10.73 25.04 76.46
CA ARG A 545 -9.80 24.53 75.45
C ARG A 545 -8.48 24.08 76.09
N VAL A 546 -7.97 24.82 77.08
CA VAL A 546 -6.76 24.43 77.81
C VAL A 546 -6.95 23.10 78.56
N VAL A 547 -8.15 22.88 79.11
CA VAL A 547 -8.49 21.63 79.80
C VAL A 547 -8.59 20.47 78.80
N GLU A 548 -9.24 20.67 77.66
CA GLU A 548 -9.36 19.65 76.61
C GLU A 548 -7.98 19.25 76.04
N LEU A 549 -7.07 20.21 75.86
CA LEU A 549 -5.69 19.91 75.45
C LEU A 549 -4.93 19.09 76.50
N ALA A 550 -5.11 19.41 77.79
CA ALA A 550 -4.49 18.70 78.89
C ALA A 550 -4.95 17.24 78.96
N GLU A 551 -6.26 16.98 78.81
CA GLU A 551 -6.81 15.62 78.82
C GLU A 551 -6.26 14.78 77.65
N ARG A 552 -6.22 15.33 76.43
CA ARG A 552 -5.74 14.59 75.25
C ARG A 552 -4.25 14.32 75.26
N THR A 553 -3.47 15.22 75.85
CA THR A 553 -2.01 15.06 75.93
C THR A 553 -1.57 14.26 77.16
N GLU A 554 -2.49 13.94 78.08
CA GLU A 554 -2.20 13.43 79.44
C GLU A 554 -1.35 14.43 80.25
N GLY A 555 -1.50 15.72 79.98
CA GLY A 555 -0.73 16.82 80.57
C GLY A 555 -1.34 17.37 81.86
N ARG A 556 -0.49 17.86 82.76
CA ARG A 556 -0.90 18.52 84.02
C ARG A 556 -0.78 20.04 83.87
N ILE A 557 -1.90 20.75 84.01
CA ILE A 557 -1.93 22.23 83.96
C ILE A 557 -1.29 22.79 85.24
N GLN A 558 -0.32 23.69 85.09
CA GLN A 558 0.34 24.37 86.21
C GLN A 558 -0.30 25.71 86.52
N SER A 559 -0.57 26.51 85.50
CA SER A 559 -1.19 27.82 85.65
C SER A 559 -1.96 28.21 84.39
N VAL A 560 -3.04 28.98 84.59
CA VAL A 560 -3.80 29.63 83.53
C VAL A 560 -4.07 31.06 83.98
N THR A 561 -3.59 32.04 83.22
CA THR A 561 -3.68 33.48 83.52
C THR A 561 -4.37 34.19 82.37
N PHE A 562 -5.31 35.08 82.68
CA PHE A 562 -5.94 35.93 81.68
C PHE A 562 -4.93 36.97 81.17
N SER A 563 -4.80 37.08 79.85
CA SER A 563 -3.96 38.05 79.17
C SER A 563 -4.71 38.63 77.98
N GLU A 564 -4.39 39.86 77.58
CA GLU A 564 -5.03 40.51 76.44
C GLU A 564 -3.97 40.76 75.37
N ILE A 565 -4.13 40.12 74.21
CA ILE A 565 -3.20 40.27 73.08
C ILE A 565 -3.97 40.97 71.97
N ARG A 566 -3.55 42.20 71.63
CA ARG A 566 -4.15 43.06 70.59
C ARG A 566 -5.66 43.29 70.78
N GLU A 567 -6.08 43.59 72.02
CA GLU A 567 -7.49 43.88 72.38
C GLU A 567 -8.43 42.65 72.30
N TRP A 568 -7.89 41.43 72.26
CA TRP A 568 -8.66 40.17 72.34
C TRP A 568 -8.37 39.43 73.65
N PRO A 569 -9.41 38.97 74.39
CA PRO A 569 -9.24 38.23 75.64
C PRO A 569 -8.70 36.82 75.37
N VAL A 570 -7.52 36.51 75.88
CA VAL A 570 -6.88 35.19 75.74
C VAL A 570 -6.40 34.65 77.08
N TYR A 571 -6.28 33.34 77.20
CA TYR A 571 -5.81 32.66 78.41
C TYR A 571 -4.43 32.09 78.15
N SER A 572 -3.42 32.66 78.79
CA SER A 572 -2.07 32.13 78.78
C SER A 572 -1.98 30.95 79.73
N PHE A 573 -1.45 29.82 79.27
CA PHE A 573 -1.36 28.60 80.05
C PHE A 573 0.07 28.02 80.04
N SER A 574 0.42 27.37 81.15
CA SER A 574 1.62 26.53 81.28
C SER A 574 1.19 25.15 81.74
N MET A 575 1.58 24.09 81.01
CA MET A 575 1.28 22.71 81.36
C MET A 575 2.49 21.80 81.16
N GLU A 576 2.55 20.70 81.92
CA GLU A 576 3.58 19.67 81.78
C GLU A 576 3.02 18.38 81.20
N VAL A 577 3.55 17.95 80.06
CA VAL A 577 3.14 16.75 79.33
C VAL A 577 4.17 15.64 79.56
N PRO A 578 3.79 14.42 79.98
CA PRO A 578 4.74 13.32 80.21
C PRO A 578 5.24 12.71 78.90
N LEU A 579 6.54 12.39 78.83
CA LEU A 579 7.15 11.67 77.71
C LEU A 579 7.01 10.15 77.91
N LYS A 580 6.40 9.43 76.95
CA LYS A 580 6.34 7.96 77.00
C LYS A 580 7.66 7.39 76.46
N LYS A 581 8.38 6.63 77.29
CA LYS A 581 9.56 5.87 76.88
C LYS A 581 9.12 4.58 76.17
N GLY A 582 9.46 4.43 74.90
CA GLY A 582 9.27 3.22 74.13
C GLY A 582 10.43 3.01 73.17
N LEU A 583 10.81 1.75 72.91
CA LEU A 583 11.85 1.44 71.92
C LEU A 583 11.39 1.92 70.53
N PRO A 584 12.24 2.65 69.79
CA PRO A 584 11.95 3.09 68.43
C PRO A 584 11.62 1.92 67.50
N GLU A 585 10.67 2.10 66.59
CA GLU A 585 10.30 1.07 65.61
C GLU A 585 11.46 0.71 64.68
N ALA A 586 12.29 1.71 64.33
CA ALA A 586 13.50 1.49 63.54
C ALA A 586 14.49 0.55 64.23
N THR A 587 14.69 0.69 65.56
CA THR A 587 15.57 -0.19 66.34
C THR A 587 14.98 -1.59 66.49
N LYS A 588 13.64 -1.73 66.58
CA LYS A 588 12.98 -3.04 66.54
C LYS A 588 13.21 -3.74 65.20
N TYR A 589 13.00 -3.02 64.09
CA TYR A 589 13.19 -3.54 62.74
C TYR A 589 14.63 -3.98 62.48
N LEU A 590 15.61 -3.16 62.85
CA LEU A 590 17.03 -3.50 62.69
C LEU A 590 17.44 -4.68 63.58
N ARG A 591 16.89 -4.78 64.79
CA ARG A 591 17.14 -5.93 65.67
C ARG A 591 16.51 -7.22 65.12
N GLU A 592 15.31 -7.15 64.56
CA GLU A 592 14.67 -8.30 63.89
C GLU A 592 15.50 -8.75 62.68
N GLN A 593 16.04 -7.81 61.90
CA GLN A 593 16.88 -8.10 60.74
C GLN A 593 18.24 -8.68 61.14
N ALA A 594 18.85 -8.19 62.23
CA ALA A 594 20.09 -8.70 62.79
C ALA A 594 19.93 -10.12 63.37
N LEU A 595 18.81 -10.41 64.04
CA LEU A 595 18.49 -11.75 64.51
C LEU A 595 18.23 -12.73 63.35
N ALA A 596 17.51 -12.29 62.31
CA ALA A 596 17.26 -13.11 61.12
C ALA A 596 18.55 -13.46 60.35
N SER A 597 19.51 -12.54 60.31
CA SER A 597 20.81 -12.76 59.69
C SER A 597 21.74 -13.63 60.55
N ALA A 598 21.67 -13.53 61.88
CA ALA A 598 22.39 -14.42 62.79
C ALA A 598 21.86 -15.87 62.74
N ASP A 599 20.53 -16.07 62.65
CA ASP A 599 19.93 -17.40 62.48
C ASP A 599 20.30 -18.05 61.14
N SER A 600 20.38 -17.24 60.07
CA SER A 600 20.83 -17.70 58.74
C SER A 600 22.32 -18.12 58.74
N ALA A 601 23.15 -17.42 59.50
CA ALA A 601 24.57 -17.76 59.67
C ALA A 601 24.76 -19.02 60.54
N ALA A 602 23.92 -19.23 61.56
CA ALA A 602 23.95 -20.44 62.39
C ALA A 602 23.45 -21.69 61.62
N ALA A 603 22.48 -21.55 60.71
CA ALA A 603 21.97 -22.66 59.90
C ALA A 603 22.97 -23.17 58.84
N SER A 604 23.84 -22.30 58.33
CA SER A 604 24.85 -22.64 57.32
C SER A 604 26.14 -23.27 57.90
N ALA A 605 26.36 -23.16 59.20
CA ALA A 605 27.53 -23.74 59.89
C ALA A 605 27.29 -25.16 60.45
N GLY A 606 26.09 -25.73 60.29
CA GLY A 606 25.65 -26.95 61.00
C GLY A 606 25.56 -28.27 60.22
N ALA A 607 25.92 -28.34 58.92
CA ALA A 607 25.80 -29.58 58.15
C ALA A 607 27.15 -30.35 58.05
N PRO A 608 27.28 -31.57 58.62
CA PRO A 608 28.51 -32.33 58.57
C PRO A 608 28.68 -33.03 57.22
N ALA A 609 29.90 -32.96 56.68
CA ALA A 609 30.35 -33.76 55.53
C ALA A 609 30.29 -35.26 55.84
N SER A 610 29.59 -36.03 55.01
CA SER A 610 29.67 -37.49 54.98
C SER A 610 29.81 -37.98 53.55
N ALA A 611 30.74 -38.91 53.41
CA ALA A 611 31.31 -39.43 52.18
C ALA A 611 30.43 -40.45 51.45
N SER A 612 30.62 -40.57 50.14
CA SER A 612 30.52 -41.84 49.41
C SER A 612 31.16 -41.68 48.02
N GLY A 613 32.22 -42.44 47.77
CA GLY A 613 32.83 -42.63 46.45
C GLY A 613 32.30 -43.89 45.74
N GLN A 614 32.84 -44.09 44.53
CA GLN A 614 32.78 -45.28 43.64
C GLN A 614 31.42 -45.56 42.99
N SER A 615 31.27 -45.96 41.71
CA SER A 615 32.20 -46.41 40.65
C SER A 615 31.41 -46.56 39.32
N ALA A 616 32.15 -46.53 38.20
CA ALA A 616 31.96 -47.30 36.96
C ALA A 616 31.29 -46.68 35.70
N GLY A 617 32.08 -46.76 34.60
CA GLY A 617 31.68 -46.70 33.18
C GLY A 617 32.27 -45.50 32.44
N GLY A 618 33.30 -45.54 31.59
CA GLY A 618 33.99 -46.64 30.91
C GLY A 618 33.61 -46.74 29.41
N GLN A 619 34.14 -45.87 28.54
CA GLN A 619 34.48 -46.23 27.15
C GLN A 619 35.44 -45.20 26.48
N PRO A 620 36.36 -45.64 25.59
CA PRO A 620 37.53 -44.87 25.17
C PRO A 620 37.39 -44.26 23.77
N SER A 621 38.12 -43.17 23.50
CA SER A 621 38.36 -42.64 22.16
C SER A 621 39.80 -42.92 21.72
N ASN A 622 39.91 -43.41 20.48
CA ASN A 622 41.13 -43.74 19.77
C ASN A 622 41.97 -42.50 19.42
N ALA A 623 43.28 -42.73 19.34
CA ALA A 623 44.31 -41.86 18.78
C ALA A 623 44.16 -41.64 17.26
N PRO A 624 44.98 -40.73 16.70
CA PRO A 624 45.68 -41.05 15.46
C PRO A 624 47.20 -40.82 15.56
N ASP A 625 47.93 -41.72 14.89
CA ASP A 625 49.14 -41.53 14.09
C ASP A 625 50.10 -40.38 14.46
N ASN A 626 51.25 -40.70 15.06
CA ASN A 626 52.51 -41.06 14.38
C ASN A 626 53.65 -41.24 15.40
#